data_AF-A0A931AFQ1-F1
#
_entry.id   AF-A0A931AFQ1-F1
#
_cell.length_a   1.000
_cell.length_b   1.000
_cell.length_c   1.000
_cell.angle_alpha   90.00
_cell.angle_beta   90.00
_cell.angle_gamma   90.00
#
_symmetry.space_group_name_H-M   'P 1'
#
loop_
_entity.id
_entity.type
_entity.pdbx_description
1 polymer ?
#
loop_
_entity_poly.entity_id
_entity_poly.type
_entity_poly.pdbx_seq_one_letter_code
_entity_poly.pdbx_strand_id
1 'polypeptide(L)'
;MPFEELRAEPFIALPTSAGPLRDFWLGLDARDDEPVVGVTANTPEEVFEAVTGGLGAVLVAEENATLYNRPGMVYRPVIGLPPGELAIAWREGDISPQVIAFIDALRQVATKV
;
A
#
# COMPACT_ATOMS: atom_id res chain seq x y z
N MET A 1 4.52 -5.28 14.70
CA MET A 1 5.29 -6.53 14.54
C MET A 1 6.37 -6.31 13.48
N PRO A 2 7.57 -6.89 13.63
CA PRO A 2 8.62 -6.83 12.60
C PRO A 2 8.17 -7.44 11.27
N PHE A 3 8.53 -6.83 10.15
CA PHE A 3 8.26 -7.36 8.81
C PHE A 3 8.87 -8.74 8.57
N GLU A 4 10.02 -9.02 9.19
CA GLU A 4 10.71 -10.31 9.16
C GLU A 4 9.79 -11.49 9.50
N GLU A 5 8.90 -11.32 10.49
CA GLU A 5 7.96 -12.35 10.94
C GLU A 5 6.88 -12.67 9.89
N LEU A 6 6.67 -11.78 8.91
CA LEU A 6 5.68 -11.95 7.85
C LEU A 6 6.28 -12.52 6.57
N ARG A 7 7.61 -12.60 6.44
CA ARG A 7 8.26 -12.95 5.16
C ARG A 7 7.85 -14.32 4.62
N ALA A 8 7.63 -15.28 5.52
CA ALA A 8 7.22 -16.64 5.17
C ALA A 8 5.71 -16.79 4.89
N GLU A 9 4.90 -15.79 5.21
CA GLU A 9 3.45 -15.84 4.98
C GLU A 9 3.13 -15.71 3.48
N PRO A 10 2.08 -16.38 2.99
CA PRO A 10 1.58 -16.12 1.65
C PRO A 10 0.99 -14.71 1.58
N PHE A 11 1.51 -13.89 0.68
CA PHE A 11 0.99 -12.56 0.41
C PHE A 11 -0.10 -12.60 -0.66
N ILE A 12 -1.15 -11.80 -0.43
CA ILE A 12 -2.13 -11.41 -1.43
C ILE A 12 -1.54 -10.23 -2.18
N ALA A 13 -1.23 -10.44 -3.45
CA ALA A 13 -0.49 -9.47 -4.25
C ALA A 13 -1.37 -8.77 -5.29
N LEU A 14 -1.04 -7.53 -5.62
CA LEU A 14 -1.54 -6.91 -6.87
C LEU A 14 -1.06 -7.72 -8.09
N PRO A 15 -1.72 -7.69 -9.26
CA PRO A 15 -1.22 -8.39 -10.45
C PRO A 15 0.19 -7.94 -10.85
N THR A 16 0.90 -8.78 -11.60
CA THR A 16 2.26 -8.44 -12.10
C THR A 16 2.27 -7.18 -12.97
N SER A 17 1.16 -6.87 -13.65
CA SER A 17 0.99 -5.64 -14.43
C SER A 17 1.03 -4.36 -13.60
N ALA A 18 0.86 -4.43 -12.27
CA ALA A 18 0.98 -3.26 -11.38
C ALA A 18 2.45 -2.82 -11.16
N GLY A 19 3.42 -3.62 -11.61
CA GLY A 19 4.84 -3.26 -11.63
C GLY A 19 5.36 -2.78 -10.26
N PRO A 20 6.04 -1.62 -10.19
CA PRO A 20 6.64 -1.13 -8.94
C PRO A 20 5.68 -0.99 -7.76
N LEU A 21 4.38 -0.76 -8.00
CA LEU A 21 3.39 -0.71 -6.92
C LEU A 21 3.20 -2.08 -6.25
N ARG A 22 3.24 -3.16 -7.04
CA ARG A 22 3.23 -4.53 -6.51
C ARG A 22 4.48 -4.78 -5.68
N ASP A 23 5.64 -4.39 -6.19
CA ASP A 23 6.94 -4.60 -5.55
C ASP A 23 7.00 -3.90 -4.18
N PHE A 24 6.52 -2.66 -4.11
CA PHE A 24 6.39 -1.90 -2.87
C PHE A 24 5.54 -2.64 -1.83
N TRP A 25 4.35 -3.11 -2.21
CA TRP A 25 3.44 -3.81 -1.29
C TRP A 25 3.86 -5.25 -0.95
N LEU A 26 4.84 -5.82 -1.67
CA LEU A 26 5.51 -7.07 -1.29
C LEU A 26 6.75 -6.86 -0.42
N GLY A 27 7.09 -5.59 -0.14
CA GLY A 27 8.22 -5.20 0.69
C GLY A 27 9.56 -5.59 0.10
N LEU A 28 9.70 -5.56 -1.24
CA LEU A 28 10.93 -6.01 -1.91
C LEU A 28 12.18 -5.21 -1.49
N ASP A 29 12.02 -3.94 -1.12
CA ASP A 29 13.14 -3.12 -0.61
C ASP A 29 13.61 -3.50 0.80
N ALA A 30 12.83 -4.29 1.52
CA ALA A 30 13.07 -4.66 2.92
C ALA A 30 13.32 -6.18 3.10
N ARG A 31 13.56 -6.91 2.01
CA ARG A 31 13.82 -8.35 2.03
C ARG A 31 14.82 -8.76 0.95
N ASP A 32 15.39 -9.95 1.10
CA ASP A 32 16.36 -10.56 0.18
C ASP A 32 15.86 -11.87 -0.46
N ASP A 33 14.66 -12.31 -0.10
CA ASP A 33 13.98 -13.49 -0.60
C ASP A 33 12.84 -13.15 -1.56
N GLU A 34 12.50 -14.10 -2.43
CA GLU A 34 11.32 -13.99 -3.28
C GLU A 34 10.05 -14.14 -2.42
N PRO A 35 9.08 -13.21 -2.51
CA PRO A 35 7.86 -13.29 -1.72
C PRO A 35 7.03 -14.53 -2.10
N VAL A 36 6.50 -15.22 -1.08
CA VAL A 36 5.49 -16.26 -1.29
C VAL A 36 4.18 -15.57 -1.68
N VAL A 37 3.70 -15.79 -2.90
CA VAL A 37 2.45 -15.21 -3.38
C VAL A 37 1.37 -16.28 -3.35
N GLY A 38 0.39 -16.13 -2.46
CA GLY A 38 -0.72 -17.07 -2.35
C GLY A 38 -1.75 -16.86 -3.45
N VAL A 39 -2.21 -15.61 -3.62
CA VAL A 39 -3.20 -15.24 -4.62
C VAL A 39 -2.90 -13.84 -5.15
N THR A 40 -3.43 -13.53 -6.34
CA THR A 40 -3.47 -12.16 -6.85
C THR A 40 -4.88 -11.57 -6.70
N ALA A 41 -4.98 -10.32 -6.27
CA ALA A 41 -6.24 -9.58 -6.16
C ALA A 41 -6.13 -8.21 -6.84
N ASN A 42 -7.20 -7.79 -7.49
CA ASN A 42 -7.32 -6.54 -8.24
C ASN A 42 -8.17 -5.49 -7.51
N THR A 43 -8.99 -5.93 -6.56
CA THR A 43 -9.95 -5.08 -5.85
C THR A 43 -9.86 -5.27 -4.34
N PRO A 44 -10.25 -4.26 -3.54
CA PRO A 44 -10.36 -4.41 -2.09
C PRO A 44 -11.29 -5.55 -1.66
N GLU A 45 -12.35 -5.82 -2.42
CA GLU A 45 -13.29 -6.93 -2.18
C GLU A 45 -12.60 -8.30 -2.34
N GLU A 46 -11.84 -8.49 -3.42
CA GLU A 46 -11.05 -9.71 -3.63
C GLU A 46 -10.01 -9.90 -2.51
N VAL A 47 -9.37 -8.82 -2.05
CA VAL A 47 -8.45 -8.87 -0.91
C VAL A 47 -9.18 -9.31 0.35
N PHE A 48 -10.36 -8.74 0.63
CA PHE A 48 -11.15 -9.11 1.80
C PHE A 48 -11.55 -10.59 1.79
N GLU A 49 -12.06 -11.08 0.67
CA GLU A 49 -12.41 -12.49 0.49
C GLU A 49 -11.20 -13.40 0.68
N ALA A 50 -10.03 -13.03 0.12
CA ALA A 50 -8.81 -13.82 0.26
C ALA A 50 -8.29 -13.86 1.72
N VAL A 51 -8.29 -12.72 2.44
CA VAL A 51 -7.87 -12.66 3.84
C VAL A 51 -8.82 -13.49 4.72
N THR A 52 -10.14 -13.29 4.59
CA THR A 52 -11.13 -14.00 5.39
C THR A 52 -11.23 -15.48 5.04
N GLY A 53 -10.88 -15.86 3.81
CA GLY A 53 -10.71 -17.24 3.36
C GLY A 53 -9.40 -17.88 3.82
N GLY A 54 -8.51 -17.15 4.50
CA GLY A 54 -7.24 -17.67 4.99
C GLY A 54 -6.19 -17.92 3.90
N LEU A 55 -6.32 -17.25 2.75
CA LEU A 55 -5.42 -17.44 1.61
C LEU A 55 -4.12 -16.63 1.70
N GLY A 56 -4.04 -15.71 2.67
CA GLY A 56 -2.82 -14.96 2.94
C GLY A 56 -3.00 -13.66 3.71
N ALA A 57 -1.91 -12.91 3.82
CA ALA A 57 -1.82 -11.58 4.41
C ALA A 57 -1.58 -10.51 3.34
N VAL A 58 -1.83 -9.25 3.66
CA VAL A 58 -1.63 -8.11 2.77
C VAL A 58 -1.07 -6.94 3.55
N LEU A 59 -0.09 -6.24 2.98
CA LEU A 59 0.36 -4.95 3.50
C LEU A 59 -0.57 -3.85 2.96
N VAL A 60 -0.96 -2.93 3.84
CA VAL A 60 -1.83 -1.80 3.50
C VAL A 60 -1.29 -0.53 4.15
N ALA A 61 -1.67 0.63 3.61
CA ALA A 61 -1.44 1.90 4.28
C ALA A 61 -2.15 1.93 5.65
N GLU A 62 -1.60 2.66 6.62
CA GLU A 62 -2.11 2.69 8.00
C GLU A 62 -3.59 3.15 8.04
N GLU A 63 -3.94 4.17 7.26
CA GLU A 63 -5.30 4.71 7.19
C GLU A 63 -6.29 3.70 6.62
N ASN A 64 -5.84 2.81 5.73
CA ASN A 64 -6.68 1.75 5.17
C ASN A 64 -7.13 0.75 6.24
N ALA A 65 -6.34 0.54 7.30
CA ALA A 65 -6.75 -0.33 8.41
C ALA A 65 -8.01 0.17 9.11
N THR A 66 -8.17 1.50 9.20
CA THR A 66 -9.37 2.10 9.79
C THR A 66 -10.51 2.13 8.78
N LEU A 67 -10.23 2.54 7.53
CA LEU A 67 -11.24 2.69 6.48
C LEU A 67 -11.89 1.36 6.07
N TYR A 68 -11.11 0.29 6.01
CA TYR A 68 -11.55 -1.05 5.59
C TYR A 68 -11.72 -2.02 6.77
N ASN A 69 -11.97 -1.52 7.98
CA ASN A 69 -12.21 -2.38 9.12
C ASN A 69 -13.52 -3.16 8.94
N ARG A 70 -13.42 -4.50 8.86
CA ARG A 70 -14.55 -5.41 8.63
C ARG A 70 -14.42 -6.64 9.53
N PRO A 71 -15.53 -7.27 9.96
CA PRO A 71 -15.48 -8.52 10.71
C PRO A 71 -14.66 -9.59 10.00
N GLY A 72 -13.85 -10.33 10.76
CA GLY A 72 -12.98 -11.38 10.22
C GLY A 72 -11.60 -10.90 9.77
N MET A 73 -11.31 -9.59 9.81
CA MET A 73 -9.98 -9.05 9.59
C MET A 73 -9.28 -8.71 10.91
N VAL A 74 -7.96 -8.90 10.95
CA VAL A 74 -7.10 -8.43 12.03
C VAL A 74 -6.01 -7.58 11.42
N TYR A 75 -6.00 -6.29 11.76
CA TYR A 75 -4.94 -5.38 11.36
C TYR A 75 -3.87 -5.30 12.45
N ARG A 76 -2.60 -5.35 12.04
CA ARG A 76 -1.46 -5.24 12.96
C ARG A 76 -0.46 -4.25 12.38
N PRO A 77 0.02 -3.27 13.16
CA PRO A 77 1.09 -2.38 12.70
C PRO A 77 2.33 -3.20 12.35
N VAL A 78 2.94 -2.92 11.20
CA VAL A 78 4.19 -3.55 10.74
C VAL A 78 5.32 -2.55 10.82
N ILE A 79 6.47 -2.96 11.37
CA ILE A 79 7.68 -2.15 11.49
C ILE A 79 8.82 -2.79 10.69
N GLY A 80 9.85 -2.02 10.34
CA GLY A 80 10.98 -2.52 9.55
C GLY A 80 10.76 -2.44 8.04
N LEU A 81 9.76 -1.68 7.59
CA LEU A 81 9.53 -1.30 6.20
C LEU A 81 9.83 0.20 6.01
N PRO A 82 10.27 0.63 4.82
CA PRO A 82 10.28 2.05 4.47
C PRO A 82 8.86 2.62 4.50
N PRO A 83 8.69 3.92 4.78
CA PRO A 83 7.37 4.54 4.75
C PRO A 83 6.79 4.54 3.33
N GLY A 84 5.46 4.44 3.24
CA GLY A 84 4.76 4.74 1.99
C GLY A 84 4.71 6.25 1.77
N GLU A 85 5.18 6.71 0.60
CA GLU A 85 5.17 8.12 0.25
C GLU A 85 4.06 8.44 -0.75
N LEU A 86 3.32 9.52 -0.49
CA LEU A 86 2.37 10.08 -1.44
C LEU A 86 3.01 11.28 -2.15
N ALA A 87 3.19 11.15 -3.45
CA ALA A 87 3.73 12.22 -4.29
C ALA A 87 2.65 12.80 -5.21
N ILE A 88 2.84 14.06 -5.60
CA ILE A 88 1.98 14.77 -6.53
C ILE A 88 2.84 15.17 -7.72
N ALA A 89 2.44 14.72 -8.90
CA ALA A 89 3.16 14.96 -10.14
C ALA A 89 2.28 15.76 -11.11
N TRP A 90 2.91 16.71 -11.81
CA TRP A 90 2.30 17.47 -12.89
C TRP A 90 3.34 17.68 -13.99
N ARG A 91 2.89 18.11 -15.17
CA ARG A 91 3.78 18.36 -16.29
C ARG A 91 4.67 19.57 -15.99
N GLU A 92 5.96 19.44 -16.27
CA GLU A 92 6.89 20.56 -16.17
C GLU A 92 6.41 21.74 -17.04
N GLY A 93 6.44 22.94 -16.47
CA GLY A 93 5.99 24.17 -17.14
C GLY A 93 4.47 24.35 -17.22
N ASP A 94 3.66 23.46 -16.64
CA ASP A 94 2.21 23.66 -16.58
C ASP A 94 1.85 24.80 -15.61
N ILE A 95 1.38 25.91 -16.18
CA ILE A 95 0.98 27.12 -15.45
C ILE A 95 -0.53 27.35 -15.47
N SER A 96 -1.31 26.30 -15.77
CA SER A 96 -2.77 26.42 -15.73
C SER A 96 -3.23 26.87 -14.33
N PRO A 97 -4.16 27.84 -14.23
CA PRO A 97 -4.59 28.36 -12.93
C PRO A 97 -5.09 27.26 -11.98
N GLN A 98 -5.67 26.18 -12.52
CA GLN A 98 -6.17 25.04 -11.76
C GLN A 98 -5.02 24.23 -11.13
N VAL A 99 -3.94 23.96 -11.87
CA VAL A 99 -2.77 23.24 -11.34
C VAL A 99 -2.08 24.07 -10.27
N ILE A 100 -1.89 25.37 -10.51
CA ILE A 100 -1.30 26.29 -9.53
C ILE A 100 -2.15 26.32 -8.25
N ALA A 101 -3.46 26.53 -8.39
CA ALA A 101 -4.37 26.57 -7.24
C ALA A 101 -4.37 25.26 -6.44
N PHE A 102 -4.32 24.11 -7.13
CA PHE A 102 -4.24 22.80 -6.47
C PHE A 102 -2.93 22.65 -5.69
N ILE A 103 -1.78 22.97 -6.29
CA ILE A 103 -0.46 22.90 -5.64
C ILE A 103 -0.41 23.85 -4.42
N ASP A 104 -0.93 25.06 -4.56
CA ASP A 104 -0.94 26.03 -3.46
C ASP A 104 -1.85 25.59 -2.30
N ALA A 105 -3.00 24.98 -2.60
CA ALA A 105 -3.85 24.39 -1.58
C ALA A 105 -3.13 23.24 -0.85
N LEU A 106 -2.42 22.38 -1.57
CA LEU A 106 -1.67 21.26 -0.99
C LEU A 106 -0.55 21.74 -0.07
N ARG A 107 0.20 22.78 -0.45
CA ARG A 107 1.24 23.38 0.40
C ARG A 107 0.69 23.88 1.75
N GLN A 108 -0.53 24.42 1.76
CA GLN A 108 -1.18 24.89 2.99
C GLN A 108 -1.54 23.73 3.94
N VAL A 109 -1.88 22.56 3.40
CA VAL A 109 -2.24 21.38 4.19
C VAL A 109 -0.99 20.61 4.62
N ALA A 110 0.03 20.52 3.77
CA ALA A 110 1.29 19.80 4.04
C ALA A 110 2.14 20.42 5.18
N THR A 111 1.77 21.60 5.67
CA THR A 111 2.43 22.23 6.84
C THR A 111 1.89 21.71 8.18
N LYS A 112 0.91 20.79 8.17
CA LYS A 112 0.43 20.05 9.35
C LYS A 112 0.79 18.58 9.23
N VAL A 113 2.06 18.25 9.40
CA VAL A 113 2.50 16.89 9.78
C VAL A 113 3.51 17.05 10.91
#